data_AF-A0A9N7W2P1-F1
#
_entry.id   AF-A0A9N7W2P1-F1
#
_cell.length_a   1.000
_cell.length_b   1.000
_cell.length_c   1.000
_cell.angle_alpha   90.00
_cell.angle_beta   90.00
_cell.angle_gamma   90.00
#
_symmetry.space_group_name_H-M   'P 1'
#
loop_
_entity.id
_entity.type
_entity.pdbx_description
1 polymer ?
#
loop_
_entity_poly.entity_id
_entity_poly.type
_entity_poly.pdbx_seq_one_letter_code
_entity_poly.pdbx_strand_id
1 'polypeptide(L)'
;MSRARQPPLVTGISPKEGTAWTKVTIRGENLGTGPADLIGLSICGHNCLLTAEWMSASKIVCRVGPAKDDKGEIIVTTKSGGLGTSTVSFKLVRQERIGILEQSAVWVDEMNYYDMRTDRNKGISPLSLRPSNPLGIDIDKGKIPQSDMELTFPGMSGDFTSENFSATWYLMENHSGSSFEHLKSAASNLKKQATKKNEGSLAYVKGGLSTFFEAQDALAAIHQRLESDGTERVEGSMTQRLENILNRASDTADTLFQEVLGRKDKADSTRNALNVLQRFKFLFNLPLNIERNIQKGDYDVVINDYEKAKSLFGNTEVPVFKKVYAEVETRICALRSLLLEKLFADAVDLTRPEAIHQVPV
;
A
#
# COMPACT_ATOMS: atom_id res chain seq x y z
N MET A 1 -21.47 52.02 14.78
CA MET A 1 -20.32 51.28 15.33
C MET A 1 -20.86 50.08 16.12
N SER A 2 -20.82 48.89 15.54
CA SER A 2 -21.32 47.67 16.21
C SER A 2 -20.32 47.24 17.29
N ARG A 3 -20.78 47.14 18.55
CA ARG A 3 -19.98 46.61 19.68
C ARG A 3 -19.29 45.31 19.26
N ALA A 4 -17.97 45.24 19.42
CA ALA A 4 -17.23 43.99 19.29
C ALA A 4 -17.81 42.98 20.29
N ARG A 5 -18.41 41.91 19.77
CA ARG A 5 -18.96 40.84 20.60
C ARG A 5 -17.83 39.90 21.01
N GLN A 6 -18.02 39.24 22.14
CA GLN A 6 -17.06 38.26 22.64
C GLN A 6 -16.88 37.12 21.63
N PRO A 7 -15.65 36.58 21.52
CA PRO A 7 -15.38 35.48 20.62
C PRO A 7 -16.13 34.21 21.04
N PRO A 8 -16.46 33.33 20.08
CA PRO A 8 -17.11 32.06 20.38
C PRO A 8 -16.21 31.18 21.25
N LEU A 9 -16.74 30.64 22.34
CA LEU A 9 -16.04 29.74 23.24
C LEU A 9 -16.72 28.38 23.25
N VAL A 10 -16.04 27.35 22.79
CA VAL A 10 -16.55 25.97 22.82
C VAL A 10 -16.17 25.33 24.15
N THR A 11 -17.18 25.01 24.96
CA THR A 11 -17.02 24.42 26.30
C THR A 11 -17.28 22.92 26.34
N GLY A 12 -17.98 22.37 25.33
CA GLY A 12 -18.31 20.95 25.30
C GLY A 12 -18.62 20.40 23.91
N ILE A 13 -18.35 19.11 23.72
CA ILE A 13 -18.74 18.35 22.54
C ILE A 13 -19.30 16.99 22.98
N SER A 14 -20.36 16.54 22.31
CA SER A 14 -21.00 15.25 22.58
C SER A 14 -21.40 14.56 21.28
N PRO A 15 -20.94 13.32 21.03
CA PRO A 15 -19.96 12.55 21.81
C PRO A 15 -18.54 13.16 21.76
N LYS A 16 -17.67 12.80 22.73
CA LYS A 16 -16.26 13.26 22.78
C LYS A 16 -15.33 12.48 21.83
N GLU A 17 -15.77 11.31 21.42
CA GLU A 17 -15.07 10.44 20.47
C GLU A 17 -16.07 9.79 19.52
N GLY A 18 -15.62 9.43 18.32
CA GLY A 18 -16.45 8.77 17.31
C GLY A 18 -15.71 8.55 16.00
N THR A 19 -16.32 7.79 15.10
CA THR A 19 -15.80 7.56 13.74
C THR A 19 -16.15 8.72 12.81
N ALA A 20 -15.54 8.75 11.62
CA ALA A 20 -15.90 9.73 10.60
C ALA A 20 -17.41 9.70 10.32
N TRP A 21 -18.00 10.88 10.08
CA TRP A 21 -19.43 11.12 9.86
C TRP A 21 -20.35 10.99 11.08
N THR A 22 -19.79 10.81 12.27
CA THR A 22 -20.56 10.85 13.53
C THR A 22 -21.21 12.22 13.72
N LYS A 23 -22.49 12.23 14.09
CA LYS A 23 -23.23 13.44 14.43
C LYS A 23 -22.80 13.93 15.82
N VAL A 24 -22.21 15.11 15.88
CA VAL A 24 -21.73 15.73 17.12
C VAL A 24 -22.52 17.00 17.43
N THR A 25 -22.74 17.22 18.73
CA THR A 25 -23.34 18.43 19.27
C THR A 25 -22.26 19.24 20.00
N ILE A 26 -21.98 20.43 19.48
CA ILE A 26 -21.06 21.40 20.06
C ILE A 26 -21.87 22.32 20.97
N ARG A 27 -21.38 22.49 22.20
CA ARG A 27 -21.93 23.41 23.21
C ARG A 27 -20.89 24.46 23.57
N GLY A 28 -21.34 25.68 23.78
CA GLY A 28 -20.45 26.80 24.03
C GLY A 28 -21.19 28.09 24.35
N GLU A 29 -20.45 29.18 24.30
CA GLU A 29 -20.94 30.54 24.50
C GLU A 29 -20.62 31.37 23.25
N ASN A 30 -21.50 32.32 22.91
CA ASN A 30 -21.31 33.23 21.79
C ASN A 30 -21.08 32.55 20.43
N LEU A 31 -21.71 31.39 20.17
CA LEU A 31 -21.61 30.62 18.92
C LEU A 31 -22.37 31.25 17.74
N GLY A 32 -22.49 32.58 17.72
CA GLY A 32 -23.18 33.36 16.69
C GLY A 32 -24.61 33.74 17.06
N THR A 33 -25.16 34.69 16.31
CA THR A 33 -26.49 35.28 16.48
C THR A 33 -27.56 34.67 15.59
N GLY A 34 -27.16 33.85 14.62
CA GLY A 34 -28.03 33.15 13.70
C GLY A 34 -27.21 32.29 12.74
N PRO A 35 -27.87 31.49 11.88
CA PRO A 35 -27.19 30.60 10.94
C PRO A 35 -26.29 31.35 9.95
N ALA A 36 -26.68 32.56 9.52
CA ALA A 36 -25.89 33.41 8.63
C ALA A 36 -24.64 34.04 9.29
N ASP A 37 -24.55 33.95 10.63
CA ASP A 37 -23.41 34.47 11.40
C ASP A 37 -22.29 33.43 11.54
N LEU A 38 -22.58 32.14 11.32
CA LEU A 38 -21.60 31.06 11.33
C LEU A 38 -20.88 30.99 9.98
N ILE A 39 -19.63 31.46 9.93
CA ILE A 39 -18.84 31.53 8.68
C ILE A 39 -17.79 30.41 8.58
N GLY A 40 -17.47 29.73 9.68
CA GLY A 40 -16.53 28.64 9.69
C GLY A 40 -16.74 27.69 10.86
N LEU A 41 -16.58 26.40 10.60
CA LEU A 41 -16.54 25.36 11.63
C LEU A 41 -15.48 24.34 11.22
N SER A 42 -14.47 24.13 12.07
CA SER A 42 -13.42 23.14 11.84
C SER A 42 -13.31 22.21 13.04
N ILE A 43 -13.27 20.90 12.79
CA ILE A 43 -13.06 19.86 13.80
C ILE A 43 -11.90 18.99 13.32
N CYS A 44 -10.85 18.86 14.14
CA CYS A 44 -9.64 18.10 13.79
C CYS A 44 -9.04 18.48 12.43
N GLY A 45 -9.06 19.78 12.10
CA GLY A 45 -8.54 20.31 10.84
C GLY A 45 -9.45 20.09 9.62
N HIS A 46 -10.63 19.48 9.79
CA HIS A 46 -11.61 19.31 8.71
C HIS A 46 -12.73 20.36 8.77
N ASN A 47 -13.02 21.00 7.64
CA ASN A 47 -14.10 21.98 7.52
C ASN A 47 -15.47 21.28 7.56
N CYS A 48 -16.20 21.48 8.66
CA CYS A 48 -17.52 20.90 8.91
C CYS A 48 -18.66 21.90 8.67
N LEU A 49 -18.40 23.05 8.05
CA LEU A 49 -19.42 24.10 7.82
C LEU A 49 -20.60 23.60 6.97
N LEU A 50 -20.34 22.75 5.97
CA LEU A 50 -21.38 22.23 5.08
C LEU A 50 -22.46 21.43 5.81
N THR A 51 -22.07 20.74 6.89
CA THR A 51 -22.99 19.90 7.70
C THR A 51 -23.40 20.58 9.00
N ALA A 52 -23.00 21.84 9.21
CA ALA A 52 -23.25 22.57 10.43
C ALA A 52 -24.65 23.17 10.45
N GLU A 53 -25.46 22.73 11.41
CA GLU A 53 -26.76 23.27 11.76
C GLU A 53 -26.61 24.12 13.02
N TRP A 54 -26.71 25.44 12.87
CA TRP A 54 -26.81 26.36 14.00
C TRP A 54 -28.18 26.22 14.66
N MET A 55 -28.21 25.91 15.96
CA MET A 55 -29.47 25.77 16.71
C MET A 55 -29.73 26.98 17.61
N SER A 56 -28.67 27.49 18.26
CA SER A 56 -28.75 28.65 19.16
C SER A 56 -27.37 29.22 19.42
N ALA A 57 -27.28 30.38 20.09
CA ALA A 57 -26.03 31.02 20.48
C ALA A 57 -25.13 30.16 21.40
N SER A 58 -25.63 29.02 21.90
CA SER A 58 -24.88 28.07 22.73
C SER A 58 -24.83 26.65 22.17
N LYS A 59 -25.39 26.38 20.98
CA LYS A 59 -25.49 25.03 20.43
C LYS A 59 -25.40 25.00 18.90
N ILE A 60 -24.47 24.19 18.40
CA ILE A 60 -24.33 23.85 16.98
C ILE A 60 -24.31 22.34 16.86
N VAL A 61 -24.96 21.79 15.84
CA VAL A 61 -24.94 20.36 15.52
C VAL A 61 -24.26 20.18 14.18
N CYS A 62 -23.31 19.27 14.06
CA CYS A 62 -22.66 19.00 12.78
C CYS A 62 -22.22 17.54 12.67
N ARG A 63 -21.71 17.13 11.51
CA ARG A 63 -21.07 15.83 11.34
C ARG A 63 -19.57 16.01 11.17
N VAL A 64 -18.79 15.25 11.93
CA VAL A 64 -17.33 15.29 11.84
C VAL A 64 -16.89 14.67 10.53
N GLY A 65 -16.09 15.40 9.74
CA GLY A 65 -15.54 14.87 8.50
C GLY A 65 -14.31 13.97 8.71
N PRO A 66 -13.78 13.37 7.63
CA PRO A 66 -12.54 12.61 7.70
C PRO A 66 -11.37 13.56 8.02
N ALA A 67 -10.82 13.43 9.22
CA ALA A 67 -9.67 14.21 9.68
C ALA A 67 -8.37 13.41 9.53
N LYS A 68 -7.27 14.15 9.34
CA LYS A 68 -5.92 13.59 9.19
C LYS A 68 -5.27 13.28 10.55
N ASP A 69 -5.71 14.00 11.59
CA ASP A 69 -5.20 13.90 12.95
C ASP A 69 -6.18 13.19 13.88
N ASP A 70 -5.66 12.32 14.76
CA ASP A 70 -6.48 11.49 15.66
C ASP A 70 -7.12 12.30 16.80
N LYS A 71 -6.53 13.46 17.16
CA LYS A 71 -7.04 14.40 18.16
C LYS A 71 -6.88 15.82 17.65
N GLY A 72 -7.93 16.61 17.70
CA GLY A 72 -7.84 18.00 17.25
C GLY A 72 -8.83 18.95 17.91
N GLU A 73 -8.52 20.23 17.74
CA GLU A 73 -9.28 21.35 18.29
C GLU A 73 -10.55 21.62 17.49
N ILE A 74 -11.50 22.31 18.14
CA ILE A 74 -12.80 22.65 17.56
C ILE A 74 -12.84 24.17 17.39
N ILE A 75 -12.69 24.63 16.16
CA ILE A 75 -12.62 26.06 15.87
C ILE A 75 -13.95 26.49 15.25
N VAL A 76 -14.66 27.36 15.94
CA VAL A 76 -15.89 28.00 15.46
C VAL A 76 -15.54 29.43 15.07
N THR A 77 -15.87 29.84 13.84
CA THR A 77 -15.64 31.21 13.36
C THR A 77 -16.98 31.86 13.06
N THR A 78 -17.23 33.00 13.68
CA THR A 78 -18.46 33.79 13.48
C THR A 78 -18.15 35.14 12.85
N LYS A 79 -19.09 35.70 12.10
CA LYS A 79 -18.94 37.05 11.52
C LYS A 79 -18.98 38.13 12.60
N SER A 80 -19.74 37.91 13.68
CA SER A 80 -19.91 38.87 14.78
C SER A 80 -18.84 38.79 15.88
N GLY A 81 -18.34 37.59 16.20
CA GLY A 81 -17.37 37.34 17.29
C GLY A 81 -15.97 36.95 16.82
N GLY A 82 -15.75 36.77 15.52
CA GLY A 82 -14.45 36.38 14.97
C GLY A 82 -14.10 34.91 15.24
N LEU A 83 -12.81 34.64 15.40
CA LEU A 83 -12.27 33.29 15.60
C LEU A 83 -12.46 32.83 17.05
N GLY A 84 -13.09 31.69 17.22
CA GLY A 84 -13.37 31.09 18.51
C GLY A 84 -12.26 30.19 19.03
N THR A 85 -12.36 29.88 20.31
CA THR A 85 -11.43 28.98 21.02
C THR A 85 -12.20 27.80 21.60
N SER A 86 -11.53 26.66 21.75
CA SER A 86 -12.10 25.46 22.38
C SER A 86 -11.31 25.03 23.60
N THR A 87 -12.00 24.71 24.69
CA THR A 87 -11.40 24.04 25.86
C THR A 87 -11.43 22.52 25.76
N VAL A 88 -12.11 22.00 24.73
CA VAL A 88 -12.33 20.57 24.50
C VAL A 88 -11.85 20.17 23.11
N SER A 89 -11.33 18.94 23.00
CA SER A 89 -10.89 18.33 21.76
C SER A 89 -11.78 17.14 21.41
N PHE A 90 -12.00 16.90 20.13
CA PHE A 90 -12.64 15.68 19.65
C PHE A 90 -11.57 14.63 19.30
N LYS A 91 -11.83 13.36 19.65
CA LYS A 91 -10.97 12.23 19.27
C LYS A 91 -11.61 11.45 18.14
N LEU A 92 -10.99 11.45 16.96
CA LEU A 92 -11.46 10.67 15.82
C LEU A 92 -10.97 9.23 15.97
N VAL A 93 -11.90 8.30 16.17
CA VAL A 93 -11.58 6.86 16.20
C VAL A 93 -11.50 6.39 14.76
N ARG A 94 -10.31 6.00 14.34
CA ARG A 94 -10.10 5.41 13.02
C ARG A 94 -10.86 4.09 12.98
N GLN A 95 -11.76 3.94 12.02
CA GLN A 95 -12.38 2.63 11.78
C GLN A 95 -11.32 1.75 11.15
N GLU A 96 -10.68 0.91 11.97
CA GLU A 96 -9.84 -0.16 11.47
C GLU A 96 -10.70 -1.02 10.56
N ARG A 97 -10.34 -1.07 9.28
CA ARG A 97 -10.85 -2.12 8.41
C ARG A 97 -10.17 -3.38 8.89
N ILE A 98 -10.90 -4.19 9.65
CA ILE A 98 -10.47 -5.54 10.03
C ILE A 98 -10.03 -6.22 8.73
N GLY A 99 -8.74 -6.58 8.67
CA GLY A 99 -8.22 -7.31 7.52
C GLY A 99 -8.94 -8.66 7.39
N ILE A 100 -9.06 -9.19 6.17
CA ILE A 100 -9.70 -10.49 5.92
C ILE A 100 -9.02 -11.63 6.74
N LEU A 101 -7.74 -11.42 7.11
CA LEU A 101 -6.94 -12.34 7.93
C LEU A 101 -6.85 -11.96 9.42
N GLU A 102 -7.50 -10.88 9.86
CA GLU A 102 -7.36 -10.37 11.22
C GLU A 102 -8.46 -10.96 12.12
N GLN A 103 -8.06 -11.57 13.23
CA GLN A 103 -8.98 -12.31 14.10
C GLN A 103 -9.93 -11.36 14.84
N SER A 104 -11.24 -11.57 14.67
CA SER A 104 -12.28 -10.89 15.44
C SER A 104 -12.54 -11.66 16.74
N ALA A 105 -12.48 -10.95 17.88
CA ALA A 105 -12.93 -11.47 19.18
C ALA A 105 -14.46 -11.43 19.36
N VAL A 106 -15.19 -10.84 18.40
CA VAL A 106 -16.64 -10.86 18.35
C VAL A 106 -17.06 -12.06 17.52
N TRP A 107 -17.52 -13.11 18.20
CA TRP A 107 -18.30 -14.17 17.59
C TRP A 107 -19.69 -13.60 17.30
N VAL A 108 -19.99 -13.39 16.02
CA VAL A 108 -21.38 -13.19 15.59
C VAL A 108 -21.95 -14.60 15.43
N ASP A 109 -22.93 -14.95 16.25
CA ASP A 109 -23.63 -16.22 16.11
C ASP A 109 -24.42 -16.18 14.78
N GLU A 110 -23.82 -16.74 13.72
CA GLU A 110 -24.34 -16.70 12.34
C GLU A 110 -25.73 -17.34 12.23
N MET A 111 -26.15 -18.10 13.25
CA MET A 111 -27.52 -18.65 13.40
C MET A 111 -28.61 -17.57 13.40
N ASN A 112 -28.35 -16.38 13.96
CA ASN A 112 -29.41 -15.35 14.11
C ASN A 112 -29.82 -14.68 12.79
N TYR A 113 -29.01 -14.78 11.73
CA TYR A 113 -29.33 -14.17 10.43
C TYR A 113 -30.46 -14.91 9.69
N TYR A 114 -30.66 -16.19 10.00
CA TYR A 114 -31.67 -17.04 9.36
C TYR A 114 -32.96 -17.16 10.16
N ASP A 115 -32.92 -16.85 11.45
CA ASP A 115 -34.01 -17.13 12.37
C ASP A 115 -35.12 -16.06 12.34
N MET A 116 -34.77 -14.79 12.05
CA MET A 116 -35.76 -13.70 11.92
C MET A 116 -36.65 -13.78 10.66
N ARG A 117 -36.37 -14.70 9.73
CA ARG A 117 -37.20 -14.93 8.52
C ARG A 117 -38.37 -15.89 8.75
N THR A 118 -38.44 -16.55 9.90
CA THR A 118 -39.50 -17.52 10.20
C THR A 118 -40.86 -16.90 10.47
N ASP A 119 -40.90 -15.60 10.80
CA ASP A 119 -42.07 -14.99 11.44
C ASP A 119 -42.90 -14.06 10.54
N ARG A 120 -42.55 -13.94 9.26
CA ARG A 120 -43.36 -13.12 8.34
C ARG A 120 -43.52 -13.81 7.01
N ASN A 121 -44.80 -13.90 6.60
CA ASN A 121 -45.42 -14.21 5.30
C ASN A 121 -44.75 -13.65 4.02
N LYS A 122 -43.43 -13.55 3.97
CA LYS A 122 -42.66 -13.03 2.83
C LYS A 122 -42.01 -14.23 2.15
N GLY A 123 -42.34 -14.40 0.87
CA GLY A 123 -42.05 -15.56 0.04
C GLY A 123 -40.70 -16.21 0.36
N ILE A 124 -40.78 -17.47 0.77
CA ILE A 124 -39.64 -18.35 0.97
C ILE A 124 -38.93 -18.50 -0.37
N SER A 125 -37.61 -18.33 -0.40
CA SER A 125 -36.81 -18.67 -1.58
C SER A 125 -37.08 -20.14 -1.95
N PRO A 126 -37.27 -20.50 -3.23
CA PRO A 126 -37.59 -21.87 -3.65
C PRO A 126 -36.52 -22.93 -3.28
N LEU A 127 -35.36 -22.47 -2.78
CA LEU A 127 -34.24 -23.27 -2.29
C LEU A 127 -34.22 -23.46 -0.76
N SER A 128 -35.19 -22.92 -0.01
CA SER A 128 -35.26 -23.20 1.43
C SER A 128 -35.81 -24.61 1.64
N LEU A 129 -34.91 -25.52 1.99
CA LEU A 129 -35.23 -26.91 2.33
C LEU A 129 -36.00 -27.05 3.65
N ARG A 130 -36.23 -25.95 4.40
CA ARG A 130 -36.93 -26.01 5.68
C ARG A 130 -38.45 -25.83 5.49
N PRO A 131 -39.27 -26.79 5.95
CA PRO A 131 -40.72 -26.65 5.94
C PRO A 131 -41.15 -25.40 6.71
N SER A 132 -42.04 -24.61 6.12
CA SER A 132 -42.80 -23.58 6.83
C SER A 132 -43.46 -24.19 8.07
N ASN A 133 -43.44 -23.48 9.22
CA ASN A 133 -44.03 -23.90 10.50
C ASN A 133 -45.28 -24.79 10.31
N PRO A 134 -45.16 -26.13 10.46
CA PRO A 134 -46.23 -27.06 10.11
C PRO A 134 -47.40 -27.01 11.10
N LEU A 135 -47.16 -26.45 12.29
CA LEU A 135 -48.15 -26.33 13.36
C LEU A 135 -48.98 -25.04 13.23
N GLY A 136 -48.43 -24.01 12.57
CA GLY A 136 -49.12 -22.74 12.33
C GLY A 136 -49.46 -21.98 13.61
N ILE A 137 -48.69 -22.21 14.67
CA ILE A 137 -48.79 -21.58 15.98
C ILE A 137 -47.47 -20.88 16.25
N ASP A 138 -47.51 -19.75 16.95
CA ASP A 138 -46.33 -18.99 17.33
C ASP A 138 -45.30 -19.88 18.03
N ILE A 139 -44.05 -19.75 17.59
CA ILE A 139 -42.92 -20.49 18.13
C ILE A 139 -42.47 -19.76 19.38
N ASP A 140 -42.66 -20.39 20.53
CA ASP A 140 -42.12 -19.90 21.80
C ASP A 140 -40.80 -20.62 22.03
N LYS A 141 -39.68 -19.92 21.77
CA LYS A 141 -38.34 -20.48 21.95
C LYS A 141 -38.14 -20.77 23.43
N GLY A 142 -38.34 -22.03 23.81
CA GLY A 142 -38.08 -22.49 25.15
C GLY A 142 -36.61 -22.25 25.46
N LYS A 143 -36.30 -21.63 26.61
CA LYS A 143 -34.93 -21.52 27.12
C LYS A 143 -34.47 -22.86 27.72
N ILE A 144 -34.63 -23.96 26.99
CA ILE A 144 -34.19 -25.28 27.45
C ILE A 144 -32.75 -25.47 26.96
N PRO A 145 -31.78 -25.73 27.85
CA PRO A 145 -30.40 -25.99 27.46
C PRO A 145 -30.33 -27.23 26.56
N GLN A 146 -29.67 -27.14 25.40
CA GLN A 146 -29.47 -28.27 24.49
C GLN A 146 -28.82 -29.49 25.17
N SER A 147 -27.99 -29.26 26.19
CA SER A 147 -27.35 -30.30 27.02
C SER A 147 -28.35 -31.22 27.74
N ASP A 148 -29.46 -30.67 28.25
CA ASP A 148 -30.46 -31.44 29.00
C ASP A 148 -31.35 -32.26 28.05
N MET A 149 -31.52 -31.75 26.84
CA MET A 149 -32.24 -32.43 25.78
C MET A 149 -31.41 -33.60 25.23
N GLU A 150 -30.11 -33.42 24.98
CA GLU A 150 -29.21 -34.51 24.55
C GLU A 150 -29.11 -35.65 25.57
N LEU A 151 -29.19 -35.33 26.87
CA LEU A 151 -29.24 -36.32 27.96
C LEU A 151 -30.53 -37.15 27.95
N THR A 152 -31.65 -36.57 27.53
CA THR A 152 -32.98 -37.23 27.54
C THR A 152 -33.29 -37.94 26.23
N PHE A 153 -32.74 -37.48 25.11
CA PHE A 153 -32.90 -38.07 23.78
C PHE A 153 -31.56 -38.14 23.02
N PRO A 154 -30.70 -39.13 23.33
CA PRO A 154 -29.39 -39.23 22.70
C PRO A 154 -29.51 -39.49 21.19
N GLY A 155 -28.88 -38.62 20.39
CA GLY A 155 -28.79 -38.75 18.93
C GLY A 155 -30.03 -38.32 18.14
N MET A 156 -31.06 -37.78 18.81
CA MET A 156 -32.27 -37.26 18.17
C MET A 156 -32.12 -35.76 17.90
N SER A 157 -32.79 -35.27 16.86
CA SER A 157 -32.77 -33.85 16.50
C SER A 157 -34.17 -33.29 16.27
N GLY A 158 -34.35 -32.00 16.53
CA GLY A 158 -35.55 -31.24 16.18
C GLY A 158 -35.57 -30.76 14.73
N ASP A 159 -34.51 -31.00 13.95
CA ASP A 159 -34.42 -30.51 12.58
C ASP A 159 -35.11 -31.45 11.58
N PHE A 160 -35.97 -30.89 10.74
CA PHE A 160 -36.74 -31.63 9.74
C PHE A 160 -35.88 -32.26 8.64
N THR A 161 -34.65 -31.78 8.45
CA THR A 161 -33.69 -32.31 7.48
C THR A 161 -32.84 -33.45 8.03
N SER A 162 -32.93 -33.74 9.33
CA SER A 162 -32.18 -34.82 9.95
C SER A 162 -32.92 -36.16 9.84
N GLU A 163 -32.19 -37.25 9.62
CA GLU A 163 -32.76 -38.61 9.60
C GLU A 163 -33.27 -39.05 10.99
N ASN A 164 -32.70 -38.47 12.06
CA ASN A 164 -33.04 -38.79 13.45
C ASN A 164 -34.06 -37.81 14.05
N PHE A 165 -35.00 -37.33 13.23
CA PHE A 165 -35.98 -36.35 13.67
C PHE A 165 -36.90 -36.89 14.78
N SER A 166 -37.03 -36.13 15.88
CA SER A 166 -37.97 -36.39 16.97
C SER A 166 -39.02 -35.30 17.07
N ALA A 167 -40.29 -35.68 16.90
CA ALA A 167 -41.42 -34.77 17.09
C ALA A 167 -41.53 -34.24 18.53
N THR A 168 -41.15 -35.08 19.52
CA THR A 168 -41.18 -34.70 20.94
C THR A 168 -40.11 -33.67 21.25
N TRP A 169 -38.91 -33.83 20.68
CA TRP A 169 -37.82 -32.85 20.80
C TRP A 169 -38.25 -31.50 20.20
N TYR A 170 -38.78 -31.52 18.98
CA TYR A 170 -39.22 -30.32 18.28
C TYR A 170 -40.31 -29.54 19.05
N LEU A 171 -41.27 -30.23 19.65
CA LEU A 171 -42.33 -29.60 20.45
C LEU A 171 -41.80 -29.01 21.75
N MET A 172 -40.82 -29.65 22.41
CA MET A 172 -40.21 -29.10 23.62
C MET A 172 -39.35 -27.88 23.33
N GLU A 173 -38.57 -27.90 22.24
CA GLU A 173 -37.69 -26.78 21.87
C GLU A 173 -38.47 -25.55 21.42
N ASN A 174 -39.49 -25.74 20.59
CA ASN A 174 -40.19 -24.65 19.89
C ASN A 174 -41.58 -24.31 20.46
N HIS A 175 -42.17 -25.17 21.30
CA HIS A 175 -43.54 -25.01 21.79
C HIS A 175 -43.71 -25.36 23.28
N SER A 176 -42.65 -25.21 24.09
CA SER A 176 -42.70 -25.48 25.54
C SER A 176 -43.76 -24.67 26.30
N GLY A 177 -44.04 -23.43 25.87
CA GLY A 177 -45.03 -22.54 26.47
C GLY A 177 -46.44 -22.62 25.86
N SER A 178 -46.68 -23.49 24.87
CA SER A 178 -47.96 -23.53 24.15
C SER A 178 -49.06 -24.22 24.95
N SER A 179 -50.25 -23.59 25.02
CA SER A 179 -51.40 -24.18 25.71
C SER A 179 -51.95 -25.42 24.99
N PHE A 180 -52.65 -26.29 25.72
CA PHE A 180 -53.26 -27.49 25.15
C PHE A 180 -54.28 -27.18 24.05
N GLU A 181 -55.03 -26.08 24.16
CA GLU A 181 -55.98 -25.65 23.12
C GLU A 181 -55.25 -25.24 21.83
N HIS A 182 -54.12 -24.55 21.97
CA HIS A 182 -53.26 -24.23 20.84
C HIS A 182 -52.72 -25.52 20.21
N LEU A 183 -52.16 -26.45 20.98
CA LEU A 183 -51.67 -27.73 20.45
C LEU A 183 -52.75 -28.55 19.72
N LYS A 184 -54.00 -28.52 20.22
CA LYS A 184 -55.15 -29.17 19.55
C LYS A 184 -55.50 -28.52 18.22
N SER A 185 -55.43 -27.18 18.15
CA SER A 185 -55.62 -26.44 16.89
C SER A 185 -54.48 -26.74 15.88
N ALA A 186 -53.25 -26.87 16.37
CA ALA A 186 -52.09 -27.30 15.58
C ALA A 186 -52.31 -28.68 14.96
N ALA A 187 -52.76 -29.64 15.76
CA ALA A 187 -53.02 -30.99 15.27
C ALA A 187 -54.11 -31.00 14.17
N SER A 188 -55.13 -30.16 14.30
CA SER A 188 -56.16 -29.98 13.26
C SER A 188 -55.58 -29.36 11.98
N ASN A 189 -54.72 -28.35 12.12
CA ASN A 189 -54.03 -27.70 11.00
C ASN A 189 -53.08 -28.65 10.29
N LEU A 190 -52.30 -29.43 11.04
CA LEU A 190 -51.39 -30.43 10.49
C LEU A 190 -52.16 -31.51 9.72
N LYS A 191 -53.30 -31.97 10.24
CA LYS A 191 -54.17 -32.91 9.53
C LYS A 191 -54.70 -32.33 8.22
N LYS A 192 -55.10 -31.05 8.21
CA LYS A 192 -55.53 -30.33 6.99
C LYS A 192 -54.38 -30.12 6.00
N GLN A 193 -53.17 -29.85 6.48
CA GLN A 193 -51.98 -29.69 5.63
C GLN A 193 -51.53 -31.03 5.03
N ALA A 194 -51.57 -32.12 5.80
CA ALA A 194 -51.27 -33.47 5.33
C ALA A 194 -52.21 -33.88 4.17
N THR A 195 -53.50 -33.57 4.29
CA THR A 195 -54.46 -33.84 3.20
C THR A 195 -54.22 -32.96 1.96
N LYS A 196 -53.78 -31.70 2.13
CA LYS A 196 -53.44 -30.80 1.02
C LYS A 196 -52.15 -31.18 0.30
N LYS A 197 -51.18 -31.78 1.00
CA LYS A 197 -49.87 -32.15 0.44
C LYS A 197 -49.98 -33.19 -0.69
N ASN A 198 -51.02 -34.02 -0.67
CA ASN A 198 -51.31 -34.98 -1.75
C ASN A 198 -51.68 -34.30 -3.08
N GLU A 199 -52.18 -33.06 -3.06
CA GLU A 199 -52.52 -32.28 -4.26
C GLU A 199 -51.43 -31.25 -4.62
N GLY A 200 -50.68 -30.75 -3.62
CA GLY A 200 -49.71 -29.66 -3.78
C GLY A 200 -48.27 -30.05 -4.16
N SER A 201 -47.88 -31.33 -4.07
CA SER A 201 -46.50 -31.77 -4.33
C SER A 201 -46.01 -31.44 -5.76
N LEU A 202 -46.94 -31.41 -6.73
CA LEU A 202 -46.67 -31.09 -8.13
C LEU A 202 -46.36 -29.60 -8.38
N ALA A 203 -46.87 -28.70 -7.54
CA ALA A 203 -46.65 -27.25 -7.67
C ALA A 203 -45.24 -26.84 -7.20
N TYR A 204 -44.71 -27.47 -6.16
CA TYR A 204 -43.34 -27.24 -5.67
C TYR A 204 -42.29 -27.72 -6.68
N VAL A 205 -42.51 -28.87 -7.31
CA VAL A 205 -41.62 -29.40 -8.35
C VAL A 205 -41.61 -28.48 -9.58
N LYS A 206 -42.77 -27.91 -9.98
CA LYS A 206 -42.88 -26.96 -11.10
C LYS A 206 -42.12 -25.65 -10.86
N GLY A 207 -42.08 -25.15 -9.63
CA GLY A 207 -41.35 -23.92 -9.29
C GLY A 207 -39.83 -24.08 -9.29
N GLY A 208 -39.33 -25.25 -8.85
CA GLY A 208 -37.89 -25.55 -8.80
C GLY A 208 -37.28 -26.07 -10.11
N LEU A 209 -38.12 -26.54 -11.05
CA LEU A 209 -37.68 -27.02 -12.36
C LEU A 209 -37.01 -25.92 -13.19
N SER A 210 -37.52 -24.68 -13.17
CA SER A 210 -36.90 -23.56 -13.89
C SER A 210 -35.47 -23.31 -13.41
N THR A 211 -35.26 -23.28 -12.09
CA THR A 211 -33.93 -23.06 -11.51
C THR A 211 -32.97 -24.23 -11.77
N PHE A 212 -33.49 -25.45 -11.87
CA PHE A 212 -32.67 -26.62 -12.22
C PHE A 212 -32.23 -26.56 -13.68
N PHE A 213 -33.14 -26.20 -14.60
CA PHE A 213 -32.79 -26.02 -16.01
C PHE A 213 -31.83 -24.84 -16.21
N GLU A 214 -32.02 -23.73 -15.50
CA GLU A 214 -31.08 -22.61 -15.53
C GLU A 214 -29.69 -23.01 -15.01
N ALA A 215 -29.61 -23.80 -13.94
CA ALA A 215 -28.34 -24.31 -13.42
C ALA A 215 -27.69 -25.29 -14.40
N GLN A 216 -28.47 -26.17 -15.02
CA GLN A 216 -27.99 -27.12 -16.02
C GLN A 216 -27.50 -26.41 -17.28
N ASP A 217 -28.24 -25.41 -17.77
CA ASP A 217 -27.85 -24.60 -18.92
C ASP A 217 -26.59 -23.78 -18.62
N ALA A 218 -26.48 -23.22 -17.41
CA ALA A 218 -25.25 -22.56 -16.97
C ALA A 218 -24.06 -23.52 -16.93
N LEU A 219 -24.26 -24.74 -16.41
CA LEU A 219 -23.22 -25.76 -16.36
C LEU A 219 -22.79 -26.22 -17.76
N ALA A 220 -23.76 -26.42 -18.66
CA ALA A 220 -23.52 -26.77 -20.06
C ALA A 220 -22.80 -25.65 -20.81
N ALA A 221 -23.15 -24.39 -20.56
CA ALA A 221 -22.46 -23.24 -21.14
C ALA A 221 -21.01 -23.13 -20.64
N ILE A 222 -20.75 -23.44 -19.36
CA ILE A 222 -19.40 -23.52 -18.81
C ILE A 222 -18.62 -24.65 -19.46
N HIS A 223 -19.21 -25.83 -19.58
CA HIS A 223 -18.57 -27.00 -20.21
C HIS A 223 -18.22 -26.72 -21.68
N GLN A 224 -19.14 -26.13 -22.43
CA GLN A 224 -18.91 -25.76 -23.83
C GLN A 224 -17.81 -24.71 -23.97
N ARG A 225 -17.77 -23.70 -23.08
CA ARG A 225 -16.68 -22.71 -23.08
C ARG A 225 -15.34 -23.36 -22.77
N LEU A 226 -15.31 -24.27 -21.79
CA LEU A 226 -14.11 -25.01 -21.41
C LEU A 226 -13.59 -25.88 -22.56
N GLU A 227 -14.47 -26.62 -23.24
CA GLU A 227 -14.13 -27.40 -24.45
C GLU A 227 -13.65 -26.50 -25.60
N SER A 228 -14.32 -25.37 -25.85
CA SER A 228 -13.94 -24.43 -26.92
C SER A 228 -12.61 -23.73 -26.66
N ASP A 229 -12.29 -23.48 -25.39
CA ASP A 229 -11.04 -22.88 -24.95
C ASP A 229 -9.88 -23.89 -24.90
N GLY A 230 -10.14 -25.15 -25.28
CA GLY A 230 -9.10 -26.07 -25.77
C GLY A 230 -8.65 -27.15 -24.79
N THR A 231 -9.39 -27.45 -23.73
CA THR A 231 -8.99 -28.46 -22.73
C THR A 231 -8.91 -29.90 -23.24
N GLU A 232 -9.39 -30.20 -24.46
CA GLU A 232 -9.30 -31.56 -25.03
C GLU A 232 -8.36 -31.71 -26.23
N ARG A 233 -7.93 -30.63 -26.89
CA ARG A 233 -7.12 -30.74 -28.13
C ARG A 233 -5.64 -30.39 -27.98
N VAL A 234 -5.23 -29.85 -26.83
CA VAL A 234 -3.83 -29.60 -26.53
C VAL A 234 -3.58 -30.08 -25.11
N GLU A 235 -2.75 -31.11 -24.94
CA GLU A 235 -2.18 -31.47 -23.64
C GLU A 235 -1.46 -30.25 -23.06
N GLY A 236 -2.13 -29.48 -22.19
CA GLY A 236 -1.55 -28.28 -21.60
C GLY A 236 -2.50 -27.50 -20.70
N SER A 237 -1.95 -26.95 -19.60
CA SER A 237 -2.68 -26.05 -18.70
C SER A 237 -3.11 -24.78 -19.44
N MET A 238 -4.32 -24.29 -19.16
CA MET A 238 -4.86 -23.00 -19.63
C MET A 238 -3.89 -21.82 -19.45
N THR A 239 -2.94 -21.94 -18.52
CA THR A 239 -1.94 -20.92 -18.19
C THR A 239 -0.68 -20.97 -19.05
N GLN A 240 -0.46 -22.01 -19.87
CA GLN A 240 0.79 -22.16 -20.64
C GLN A 240 1.01 -21.03 -21.65
N ARG A 241 -0.05 -20.50 -22.27
CA ARG A 241 0.08 -19.34 -23.17
C ARG A 241 0.53 -18.09 -22.40
N LEU A 242 0.01 -17.89 -21.19
CA LEU A 242 0.40 -16.79 -20.33
C LEU A 242 1.85 -16.97 -19.84
N GLU A 243 2.22 -18.19 -19.46
CA GLU A 243 3.58 -18.55 -19.06
C GLU A 243 4.57 -18.30 -20.19
N ASN A 244 4.24 -18.69 -21.43
CA ASN A 244 5.07 -18.42 -22.60
C ASN A 244 5.23 -16.92 -22.88
N ILE A 245 4.17 -16.12 -22.69
CA ILE A 245 4.24 -14.66 -22.85
C ILE A 245 5.09 -14.04 -21.73
N LEU A 246 4.93 -14.53 -20.49
CA LEU A 246 5.67 -14.04 -19.33
C LEU A 246 7.16 -14.36 -19.45
N ASN A 247 7.51 -15.59 -19.81
CA ASN A 247 8.90 -16.02 -20.01
C ASN A 247 9.56 -15.21 -21.13
N ARG A 248 8.86 -15.02 -22.27
CA ARG A 248 9.36 -14.16 -23.35
C ARG A 248 9.59 -12.73 -22.88
N ALA A 249 8.65 -12.15 -22.13
CA ALA A 249 8.79 -10.80 -21.59
C ALA A 249 9.97 -10.69 -20.60
N SER A 250 10.19 -11.71 -19.77
CA SER A 250 11.35 -11.81 -18.87
C SER A 250 12.66 -11.85 -19.67
N ASP A 251 12.77 -12.71 -20.67
CA ASP A 251 13.97 -12.82 -21.51
C ASP A 251 14.26 -11.51 -22.26
N THR A 252 13.21 -10.81 -22.72
CA THR A 252 13.39 -9.49 -23.35
C THR A 252 13.82 -8.42 -22.36
N ALA A 253 13.31 -8.47 -21.13
CA ALA A 253 13.74 -7.55 -20.08
C ALA A 253 15.20 -7.78 -19.70
N ASP A 254 15.61 -9.03 -19.51
CA ASP A 254 16.98 -9.39 -19.13
C ASP A 254 18.00 -8.96 -20.19
N THR A 255 17.69 -9.19 -21.47
CA THR A 255 18.53 -8.71 -22.58
C THR A 255 18.65 -7.18 -22.60
N LEU A 256 17.54 -6.45 -22.41
CA LEU A 256 17.56 -4.98 -22.32
C LEU A 256 18.35 -4.49 -21.10
N PHE A 257 18.18 -5.11 -19.94
CA PHE A 257 18.92 -4.74 -18.73
C PHE A 257 20.41 -4.97 -18.90
N GLN A 258 20.81 -6.09 -19.50
CA GLN A 258 22.21 -6.41 -19.70
C GLN A 258 22.87 -5.47 -20.71
N GLU A 259 22.16 -5.05 -21.76
CA GLU A 259 22.62 -3.98 -22.64
C GLU A 259 22.78 -2.63 -21.92
N VAL A 260 21.81 -2.24 -21.10
CA VAL A 260 21.85 -0.97 -20.36
C VAL A 260 22.97 -0.97 -19.32
N LEU A 261 23.13 -2.06 -18.56
CA LEU A 261 24.21 -2.24 -17.60
C LEU A 261 25.57 -2.20 -18.30
N GLY A 262 25.72 -2.90 -19.45
CA GLY A 262 26.95 -2.84 -20.23
C GLY A 262 27.29 -1.43 -20.75
N ARG A 263 26.28 -0.66 -21.19
CA ARG A 263 26.48 0.74 -21.59
C ARG A 263 26.86 1.62 -20.40
N LYS A 264 26.25 1.40 -19.23
CA LYS A 264 26.58 2.11 -17.99
C LYS A 264 28.01 1.81 -17.54
N ASP A 265 28.41 0.54 -17.50
CA ASP A 265 29.76 0.14 -17.10
C ASP A 265 30.82 0.73 -18.04
N LYS A 266 30.54 0.78 -19.35
CA LYS A 266 31.42 1.43 -20.32
C LYS A 266 31.53 2.94 -20.06
N ALA A 267 30.43 3.61 -19.76
CA ALA A 267 30.42 5.03 -19.43
C ALA A 267 31.12 5.33 -18.08
N ASP A 268 30.95 4.47 -17.09
CA ASP A 268 31.59 4.60 -15.79
C ASP A 268 33.10 4.32 -15.90
N SER A 269 33.51 3.36 -16.73
CA SER A 269 34.91 3.10 -17.05
C SER A 269 35.58 4.27 -17.76
N THR A 270 34.93 4.86 -18.77
CA THR A 270 35.46 6.07 -19.45
C THR A 270 35.53 7.25 -18.51
N ARG A 271 34.53 7.43 -17.64
CA ARG A 271 34.53 8.47 -16.61
C ARG A 271 35.65 8.26 -15.59
N ASN A 272 35.89 7.02 -15.16
CA ASN A 272 36.97 6.69 -14.25
C ASN A 272 38.34 6.95 -14.91
N ALA A 273 38.54 6.50 -16.15
CA ALA A 273 39.76 6.78 -16.91
C ALA A 273 40.00 8.28 -17.08
N LEU A 274 38.95 9.06 -17.41
CA LEU A 274 39.05 10.51 -17.51
C LEU A 274 39.42 11.16 -16.18
N ASN A 275 38.82 10.71 -15.07
CA ASN A 275 39.14 11.20 -13.74
C ASN A 275 40.61 10.92 -13.37
N VAL A 276 41.12 9.73 -13.66
CA VAL A 276 42.54 9.37 -13.49
C VAL A 276 43.42 10.28 -14.35
N LEU A 277 43.10 10.49 -15.63
CA LEU A 277 43.85 11.40 -16.51
C LEU A 277 43.83 12.85 -16.03
N GLN A 278 42.71 13.33 -15.49
CA GLN A 278 42.60 14.69 -14.95
C GLN A 278 43.40 14.85 -13.65
N ARG A 279 43.27 13.89 -12.72
CA ARG A 279 43.97 13.90 -11.43
C ARG A 279 45.48 13.78 -11.59
N PHE A 280 45.94 12.98 -12.55
CA PHE A 280 47.36 12.74 -12.82
C PHE A 280 47.84 13.41 -14.12
N LYS A 281 47.15 14.49 -14.56
CA LYS A 281 47.48 15.25 -15.77
C LYS A 281 48.95 15.69 -15.81
N PHE A 282 49.52 16.03 -14.66
CA PHE A 282 50.93 16.38 -14.52
C PHE A 282 51.85 15.23 -14.97
N LEU A 283 51.65 14.01 -14.45
CA LEU A 283 52.48 12.85 -14.76
C LEU A 283 52.43 12.48 -16.24
N PHE A 284 51.24 12.46 -16.85
CA PHE A 284 51.08 12.12 -18.26
C PHE A 284 51.66 13.17 -19.22
N ASN A 285 51.66 14.46 -18.83
CA ASN A 285 52.26 15.53 -19.64
C ASN A 285 53.74 15.76 -19.32
N LEU A 286 54.28 15.11 -18.29
CA LEU A 286 55.66 15.31 -17.84
C LEU A 286 56.70 15.01 -18.93
N PRO A 287 56.65 13.90 -19.68
CA PRO A 287 57.62 13.65 -20.76
C PRO A 287 57.63 14.76 -21.82
N LEU A 288 56.43 15.22 -22.23
CA LEU A 288 56.27 16.27 -23.25
C LEU A 288 56.75 17.64 -22.74
N ASN A 289 56.50 17.95 -21.47
CA ASN A 289 56.97 19.19 -20.86
C ASN A 289 58.49 19.18 -20.69
N ILE A 290 59.08 18.04 -20.31
CA ILE A 290 60.53 17.87 -20.23
C ILE A 290 61.16 18.14 -21.60
N GLU A 291 60.67 17.49 -22.67
CA GLU A 291 61.18 17.75 -24.02
C GLU A 291 61.07 19.23 -24.44
N ARG A 292 59.91 19.84 -24.19
CA ARG A 292 59.69 21.25 -24.54
C ARG A 292 60.61 22.20 -23.77
N ASN A 293 60.87 21.91 -22.49
CA ASN A 293 61.74 22.74 -21.65
C ASN A 293 63.23 22.52 -21.98
N ILE A 294 63.62 21.31 -22.38
CA ILE A 294 64.97 21.01 -22.91
C ILE A 294 65.24 21.84 -24.17
N GLN A 295 64.27 21.92 -25.10
CA GLN A 295 64.41 22.72 -26.33
C GLN A 295 64.55 24.22 -26.05
N LYS A 296 63.92 24.72 -24.98
CA LYS A 296 63.99 26.13 -24.58
C LYS A 296 65.27 26.47 -23.81
N GLY A 297 65.99 25.48 -23.30
CA GLY A 297 67.18 25.66 -22.46
C GLY A 297 66.87 25.91 -20.98
N ASP A 298 65.61 25.79 -20.56
CA ASP A 298 65.17 26.00 -19.17
C ASP A 298 65.37 24.72 -18.34
N TYR A 299 66.62 24.37 -18.07
CA TYR A 299 66.97 23.10 -17.40
C TYR A 299 66.55 23.05 -15.92
N ASP A 300 66.49 24.18 -15.23
CA ASP A 300 66.09 24.23 -13.81
C ASP A 300 64.64 23.77 -13.60
N VAL A 301 63.75 24.12 -14.53
CA VAL A 301 62.33 23.71 -14.49
C VAL A 301 62.22 22.19 -14.68
N VAL A 302 63.04 21.62 -15.57
CA VAL A 302 63.08 20.17 -15.81
C VAL A 302 63.52 19.41 -14.56
N ILE A 303 64.54 19.90 -13.86
CA ILE A 303 65.06 19.28 -12.63
C ILE A 303 64.00 19.33 -11.53
N ASN A 304 63.35 20.47 -11.33
CA ASN A 304 62.30 20.62 -10.31
C ASN A 304 61.06 19.76 -10.62
N ASP A 305 60.59 19.76 -11.87
CA ASP A 305 59.47 18.93 -12.30
C ASP A 305 59.78 17.42 -12.15
N TYR A 306 61.02 17.01 -12.44
CA TYR A 306 61.46 15.64 -12.21
C TYR A 306 61.56 15.28 -10.73
N GLU A 307 62.13 16.16 -9.90
CA GLU A 307 62.23 15.94 -8.46
C GLU A 307 60.85 15.82 -7.80
N LYS A 308 59.93 16.69 -8.21
CA LYS A 308 58.51 16.64 -7.79
C LYS A 308 57.85 15.34 -8.23
N ALA A 309 58.08 14.88 -9.45
CA ALA A 309 57.56 13.60 -9.94
C ALA A 309 58.15 12.40 -9.19
N LYS A 310 59.46 12.43 -8.90
CA LYS A 310 60.16 11.40 -8.14
C LYS A 310 59.66 11.33 -6.69
N SER A 311 59.43 12.46 -6.05
CA SER A 311 58.88 12.51 -4.68
C SER A 311 57.45 11.98 -4.60
N LEU A 312 56.61 12.25 -5.60
CA LEU A 312 55.19 11.87 -5.58
C LEU A 312 54.93 10.45 -6.09
N PHE A 313 55.75 9.97 -7.05
CA PHE A 313 55.48 8.73 -7.78
C PHE A 313 56.62 7.69 -7.71
N GLY A 314 57.71 7.96 -7.00
CA GLY A 314 58.87 7.08 -6.93
C GLY A 314 58.60 5.66 -6.41
N ASN A 315 57.59 5.48 -5.55
CA ASN A 315 57.21 4.17 -4.98
C ASN A 315 55.88 3.63 -5.52
N THR A 316 55.44 4.04 -6.71
CA THR A 316 54.08 3.68 -7.17
C THR A 316 54.00 2.24 -7.70
N GLU A 317 53.01 1.47 -7.22
CA GLU A 317 52.79 0.08 -7.65
C GLU A 317 51.97 -0.06 -8.95
N VAL A 318 51.33 1.02 -9.40
CA VAL A 318 50.45 1.01 -10.58
C VAL A 318 51.27 0.82 -11.88
N PRO A 319 51.00 -0.23 -12.68
CA PRO A 319 51.82 -0.57 -13.85
C PRO A 319 51.80 0.49 -14.95
N VAL A 320 50.70 1.24 -15.11
CA VAL A 320 50.60 2.34 -16.07
C VAL A 320 51.54 3.49 -15.70
N PHE A 321 51.62 3.84 -14.41
CA PHE A 321 52.50 4.91 -13.95
C PHE A 321 53.97 4.52 -14.05
N LYS A 322 54.32 3.25 -13.83
CA LYS A 322 55.68 2.73 -14.07
C LYS A 322 56.12 2.91 -15.52
N LYS A 323 55.24 2.66 -16.50
CA LYS A 323 55.55 2.88 -17.93
C LYS A 323 55.81 4.34 -18.26
N VAL A 324 54.95 5.24 -17.76
CA VAL A 324 55.13 6.69 -17.98
C VAL A 324 56.42 7.17 -17.31
N TYR A 325 56.71 6.69 -16.10
CA TYR A 325 57.92 7.04 -15.37
C TYR A 325 59.19 6.53 -16.06
N ALA A 326 59.17 5.32 -16.64
CA ALA A 326 60.29 4.81 -17.43
C ALA A 326 60.58 5.66 -18.68
N GLU A 327 59.54 6.19 -19.35
CA GLU A 327 59.70 7.13 -20.46
C GLU A 327 60.32 8.46 -19.97
N VAL A 328 59.88 8.97 -18.82
CA VAL A 328 60.46 10.17 -18.19
C VAL A 328 61.95 9.96 -17.87
N GLU A 329 62.33 8.83 -17.27
CA GLU A 329 63.72 8.52 -16.99
C GLU A 329 64.57 8.42 -18.26
N THR A 330 64.03 7.82 -19.32
CA THR A 330 64.73 7.74 -20.62
C THR A 330 65.03 9.13 -21.18
N ARG A 331 64.08 10.07 -21.10
CA ARG A 331 64.26 11.46 -21.56
C ARG A 331 65.26 12.24 -20.73
N ILE A 332 65.31 11.98 -19.42
CA ILE A 332 66.29 12.63 -18.52
C ILE A 332 67.69 12.06 -18.72
N CYS A 333 67.81 10.75 -19.00
CA CYS A 333 69.08 10.15 -19.41
C CYS A 333 69.59 10.81 -20.71
N ALA A 334 68.72 11.04 -21.69
CA ALA A 334 69.10 11.76 -22.92
C ALA A 334 69.56 13.20 -22.64
N LEU A 335 68.87 13.93 -21.76
CA LEU A 335 69.28 15.26 -21.32
C LEU A 335 70.66 15.24 -20.64
N ARG A 336 70.92 14.28 -19.76
CA ARG A 336 72.20 14.13 -19.07
C ARG A 336 73.34 13.93 -20.06
N SER A 337 73.15 13.10 -21.09
CA SER A 337 74.15 12.92 -22.14
C SER A 337 74.41 14.20 -22.93
N LEU A 338 73.36 14.95 -23.27
CA LEU A 338 73.47 16.22 -24.01
C LEU A 338 74.21 17.29 -23.20
N LEU A 339 73.89 17.44 -21.92
CA LEU A 339 74.58 18.37 -21.02
C LEU A 339 76.05 17.98 -20.83
N LEU A 340 76.34 16.69 -20.75
CA LEU A 340 77.71 16.17 -20.61
C LEU A 340 78.53 16.43 -21.88
N GLU A 341 77.94 16.26 -23.06
CA GLU A 341 78.57 16.60 -24.35
C GLU A 341 78.84 18.10 -24.49
N LYS A 342 77.88 18.95 -24.11
CA LYS A 342 78.06 20.41 -24.02
C LYS A 342 79.19 20.81 -23.08
N LEU A 343 79.26 20.18 -21.90
CA LEU A 343 80.32 20.43 -20.93
C LEU A 343 81.70 20.05 -21.49
N PHE A 344 81.81 18.91 -22.20
CA PHE A 344 83.06 18.52 -22.83
C PHE A 344 83.45 19.42 -24.01
N ALA A 345 82.48 19.95 -24.76
CA ALA A 345 82.75 20.92 -25.82
C ALA A 345 83.26 22.27 -25.27
N ASP A 346 82.63 22.79 -24.21
CA ASP A 346 83.03 24.07 -23.59
C ASP A 346 84.32 23.94 -22.75
N ALA A 347 84.59 22.78 -22.17
CA ALA A 347 85.86 22.51 -21.48
C ALA A 347 87.08 22.47 -22.43
N VAL A 348 86.85 22.20 -23.72
CA VAL A 348 87.91 22.26 -24.75
C VAL A 348 88.25 23.71 -25.11
N ASP A 349 87.30 24.65 -25.03
CA ASP A 349 87.51 26.05 -25.43
C ASP A 349 88.30 26.88 -24.38
N LEU A 350 88.27 26.48 -23.11
CA LEU A 350 89.04 27.12 -22.02
C LEU A 350 90.56 26.84 -22.04
N THR A 351 91.05 26.02 -22.99
CA THR A 351 92.49 25.69 -23.11
C THR A 351 93.22 26.47 -24.22
N ARG A 352 92.57 27.42 -24.91
CA ARG A 352 93.26 28.33 -25.85
C ARG A 352 93.85 29.52 -25.09
N PRO A 353 95.19 29.69 -25.04
CA PRO A 353 95.77 30.92 -24.52
C PRO A 353 95.45 32.07 -25.49
N GLU A 354 94.79 33.12 -25.00
CA GLU A 354 94.56 34.35 -25.75
C GLU A 354 95.91 34.94 -26.20
N ALA A 355 96.16 34.88 -27.50
CA ALA A 355 97.27 35.55 -28.13
C ALA A 355 97.00 37.07 -28.10
N ILE A 356 97.79 37.76 -27.28
CA ILE A 356 97.88 39.21 -27.21
C ILE A 356 98.12 39.76 -28.62
N HIS A 357 97.13 40.46 -29.16
CA HIS A 357 97.25 41.22 -30.40
C HIS A 357 98.20 42.39 -30.17
N GLN A 358 99.32 42.40 -30.90
CA GLN A 358 100.18 43.55 -31.04
C GLN A 358 100.05 44.13 -32.46
N VAL A 359 100.26 45.46 -32.51
CA VAL A 359 100.72 46.33 -33.62
C VAL A 359 99.70 46.82 -34.67
N PRO A 360 99.91 47.94 -35.42
CA PRO A 360 100.86 49.08 -35.28
C PRO A 360 100.31 50.52 -35.50
N VAL A 361 101.17 51.48 -35.09
CA VAL A 361 101.38 52.90 -35.52
C VAL A 361 100.29 53.94 -35.25
#